data_AF-A0A2D6JUC0-F1
#
_entry.id   AF-A0A2D6JUC0-F1
#
_cell.length_a   1.000
_cell.length_b   1.000
_cell.length_c   1.000
_cell.angle_alpha   90.00
_cell.angle_beta   90.00
_cell.angle_gamma   90.00
#
_symmetry.space_group_name_H-M   'P 1'
#
loop_
_entity.id
_entity.type
_entity.pdbx_description
1 polymer ?
#
loop_
_entity_poly.entity_id
_entity_poly.type
_entity_poly.pdbx_seq_one_letter_code
_entity_poly.pdbx_strand_id
1 'polypeptide(L)'
;MPLSLRERAEAVTKEVQDILGVSADTHPKEIADAVERTIINALLEERQRCAAVAFKCCSEDLDKAHKIAEEINRINTALVANLSAMR
;
A
#
# COMPACT_ATOMS: atom_id res chain seq x y z
N MET A 1 -16.87 -0.80 8.34
CA MET A 1 -15.42 -1.05 8.45
C MET A 1 -14.78 -0.73 7.10
N PRO A 2 -13.63 -0.05 7.03
CA PRO A 2 -12.92 0.14 5.76
C PRO A 2 -12.39 -1.21 5.23
N LEU A 3 -12.54 -1.46 3.92
CA LEU A 3 -12.02 -2.66 3.23
C LEU A 3 -10.51 -2.77 3.39
N SER A 4 -10.03 -3.99 3.67
CA SER A 4 -8.63 -4.38 3.64
C SER A 4 -8.03 -4.26 2.24
N LEU A 5 -6.69 -4.21 2.15
CA LEU A 5 -5.99 -4.13 0.86
C LEU A 5 -6.21 -5.37 -0.01
N ARG A 6 -6.33 -6.54 0.62
CA ARG A 6 -6.67 -7.79 -0.03
C ARG A 6 -8.05 -7.73 -0.68
N GLU A 7 -9.08 -7.33 0.08
CA GLU A 7 -10.44 -7.20 -0.44
C GLU A 7 -10.52 -6.18 -1.59
N ARG A 8 -9.75 -5.08 -1.51
CA ARG A 8 -9.65 -4.10 -2.61
C ARG A 8 -8.98 -4.70 -3.84
N ALA A 9 -7.91 -5.48 -3.66
CA ALA A 9 -7.19 -6.10 -4.76
C ALA A 9 -8.03 -7.16 -5.47
N GLU A 10 -8.80 -7.95 -4.72
CA GLU A 10 -9.76 -8.92 -5.25
C GLU A 10 -10.88 -8.24 -6.03
N ALA A 11 -11.43 -7.14 -5.50
CA ALA A 11 -12.47 -6.36 -6.20
C ALA A 11 -11.96 -5.78 -7.52
N VAL A 12 -10.76 -5.19 -7.53
CA VAL A 12 -10.14 -4.64 -8.76
C VAL A 12 -9.80 -5.75 -9.75
N THR A 13 -9.33 -6.90 -9.27
CA THR A 13 -9.07 -8.07 -10.12
C THR A 13 -10.33 -8.50 -10.86
N LYS A 14 -11.47 -8.54 -10.15
CA LYS A 14 -12.77 -8.86 -10.73
C LYS A 14 -13.24 -7.80 -11.74
N GLU A 15 -13.11 -6.51 -11.40
CA GLU A 15 -13.47 -5.42 -12.31
C GLU A 15 -12.67 -5.46 -13.63
N VAL A 16 -11.36 -5.73 -13.55
CA VAL A 16 -10.50 -5.87 -14.73
C VAL A 16 -10.92 -7.05 -15.60
N GLN A 17 -11.27 -8.19 -14.99
CA GLN A 17 -11.78 -9.37 -15.70
C GLN A 17 -13.11 -9.08 -16.41
N ASP A 18 -14.04 -8.41 -15.71
CA ASP A 18 -15.35 -8.05 -16.26
C ASP A 18 -15.21 -7.09 -17.47
N ILE A 19 -14.29 -6.12 -17.41
CA ILE A 19 -14.02 -5.18 -18.52
C ILE A 19 -13.42 -5.90 -19.73
N LEU A 20 -12.47 -6.80 -19.49
CA LEU A 20 -11.73 -7.48 -20.56
C LEU A 20 -12.48 -8.70 -21.11
N GLY A 21 -13.55 -9.15 -20.44
CA GLY A 21 -14.28 -10.37 -20.81
C GLY A 21 -13.44 -11.64 -20.68
N VAL A 22 -12.40 -11.62 -19.84
CA VAL A 22 -11.49 -12.75 -19.62
C VAL A 22 -11.57 -13.21 -18.17
N SER A 23 -11.57 -14.51 -17.93
CA SER A 23 -11.46 -15.05 -16.58
C SER A 23 -9.99 -15.25 -16.22
N ALA A 24 -9.67 -15.09 -14.93
CA ALA A 24 -8.36 -15.45 -14.40
C ALA A 24 -8.28 -16.93 -13.99
N ASP A 25 -9.04 -17.83 -14.63
CA ASP A 25 -9.19 -19.22 -14.19
C ASP A 25 -7.85 -19.96 -14.03
N THR A 26 -6.83 -19.52 -14.78
CA THR A 26 -5.48 -20.10 -14.73
C THR A 26 -4.65 -19.59 -13.55
N HIS A 27 -4.80 -18.32 -13.16
CA HIS A 27 -3.89 -17.63 -12.21
C HIS A 27 -4.61 -16.55 -11.35
N PRO A 28 -5.71 -16.88 -10.65
CA PRO A 28 -6.52 -15.87 -9.98
C PRO A 28 -5.80 -15.24 -8.78
N LYS A 29 -4.96 -16.02 -8.08
CA LYS A 29 -4.20 -15.56 -6.92
C LYS A 29 -3.03 -14.66 -7.34
N GLU A 30 -2.29 -15.00 -8.40
CA GLU A 30 -1.16 -14.17 -8.83
C GLU A 30 -1.62 -12.78 -9.29
N ILE A 31 -2.77 -12.68 -9.94
CA ILE A 31 -3.33 -11.39 -10.37
C ILE A 31 -3.74 -10.55 -9.15
N ALA A 32 -4.48 -11.12 -8.20
CA ALA A 32 -4.86 -10.41 -6.98
C ALA A 32 -3.62 -9.99 -6.15
N ASP A 33 -2.60 -10.85 -6.05
CA ASP A 33 -1.35 -10.53 -5.35
C ASP A 33 -0.56 -9.42 -6.06
N ALA A 34 -0.56 -9.37 -7.39
CA ALA A 34 0.07 -8.31 -8.16
C ALA A 34 -0.64 -6.96 -7.95
N VAL A 35 -1.97 -6.95 -7.98
CA VAL A 35 -2.78 -5.77 -7.70
C VAL A 35 -2.55 -5.29 -6.27
N GLU A 36 -2.60 -6.18 -5.29
CA GLU A 36 -2.36 -5.87 -3.88
C GLU A 36 -0.97 -5.24 -3.69
N ARG A 37 0.07 -5.81 -4.32
CA ARG A 37 1.44 -5.30 -4.23
C ARG A 37 1.58 -3.91 -4.85
N THR A 38 0.91 -3.64 -5.97
CA THR A 38 0.87 -2.31 -6.59
C THR A 38 0.22 -1.27 -5.66
N ILE A 39 -0.91 -1.63 -5.01
CA ILE A 39 -1.59 -0.73 -4.06
C ILE A 39 -0.68 -0.43 -2.85
N ILE A 40 0.00 -1.45 -2.31
CA ILE A 40 0.95 -1.27 -1.20
C ILE A 40 2.08 -0.32 -1.61
N ASN A 41 2.70 -0.54 -2.77
CA ASN A 41 3.80 0.29 -3.23
C ASN A 41 3.37 1.76 -3.41
N ALA A 42 2.23 2.01 -4.04
CA ALA A 42 1.70 3.37 -4.20
C ALA A 42 1.44 4.05 -2.85
N LEU A 43 0.91 3.34 -1.86
CA LEU A 43 0.70 3.87 -0.51
C LEU A 43 2.02 4.18 0.21
N LEU A 44 3.04 3.34 0.05
CA LEU A 44 4.37 3.56 0.63
C LEU A 44 5.06 4.78 0.03
N GLU A 45 5.05 4.89 -1.30
CA GLU A 45 5.59 6.05 -2.02
C GLU A 45 4.88 7.33 -1.61
N GLU A 46 3.55 7.30 -1.47
CA GLU A 46 2.80 8.48 -1.04
C GLU A 46 3.15 8.92 0.37
N ARG A 47 3.28 7.97 1.30
CA ARG A 47 3.72 8.26 2.66
C ARG A 47 5.11 8.87 2.70
N GLN A 48 6.04 8.37 1.88
CA GLN A 48 7.37 8.95 1.75
C GLN A 48 7.31 10.38 1.20
N ARG A 49 6.45 10.63 0.19
CA ARG A 49 6.25 11.97 -0.36
C ARG A 49 5.70 12.94 0.69
N CYS A 50 4.71 12.51 1.47
CA CYS A 50 4.18 13.30 2.59
C CYS A 50 5.26 13.61 3.64
N ALA A 51 6.08 12.63 4.02
CA ALA A 51 7.20 12.83 4.94
C ALA A 51 8.23 13.82 4.39
N ALA A 52 8.57 13.72 3.10
CA ALA A 52 9.50 14.63 2.44
C ALA A 52 8.96 16.07 2.38
N VAL A 53 7.67 16.26 2.11
CA VAL A 53 7.03 17.59 2.14
C VAL A 53 7.03 18.16 3.55
N ALA A 54 6.66 17.37 4.55
CA ALA A 54 6.70 17.81 5.95
C ALA A 54 8.12 18.22 6.38
N PHE A 55 9.13 17.44 6.01
CA PHE A 55 10.54 17.77 6.25
C PHE A 55 10.96 19.09 5.58
N LYS A 56 10.50 19.33 4.35
CA LYS A 56 10.82 20.55 3.59
C LYS A 56 10.13 21.80 4.14
N CYS A 57 8.93 21.67 4.70
CA CYS A 57 8.17 22.80 5.26
C CYS A 57 8.53 23.11 6.73
N CYS A 58 9.03 22.13 7.50
CA CYS A 58 9.32 22.26 8.93
C CYS A 58 10.82 22.33 9.24
N SER A 59 11.60 23.15 8.52
CA SER A 59 13.05 23.29 8.76
C SER A 59 13.40 23.80 10.18
N GLU A 60 12.48 24.49 10.85
CA GLU A 60 12.62 24.93 12.25
C GLU A 60 12.32 23.82 13.28
N ASP A 61 11.75 22.69 12.86
CA ASP A 61 11.30 21.59 13.73
C ASP A 61 11.77 20.23 13.19
N LEU A 62 13.05 20.18 12.77
CA LEU A 62 13.73 19.00 12.21
C LEU A 62 13.57 17.74 13.09
N ASP A 63 13.53 17.90 14.40
CA ASP A 63 13.34 16.80 15.36
C ASP A 63 11.92 16.19 15.25
N LYS A 64 10.88 17.02 15.10
CA LYS A 64 9.52 16.54 14.85
C LYS A 64 9.40 15.88 13.48
N ALA A 65 10.03 16.44 12.46
CA ALA A 65 10.03 15.84 11.13
C ALA A 65 10.70 14.44 11.14
N HIS A 66 11.81 14.29 11.87
CA HIS A 66 12.47 12.99 12.05
C HIS A 66 11.57 11.98 12.78
N LYS A 67 10.92 12.39 13.88
CA LYS A 67 10.00 11.52 14.63
C LYS A 67 8.82 11.06 13.77
N ILE A 68 8.22 11.96 12.99
CA ILE A 68 7.13 11.61 12.08
C ILE A 68 7.61 10.60 11.02
N ALA A 69 8.80 10.80 10.45
CA ALA A 69 9.36 9.88 9.48
C ALA A 69 9.64 8.48 10.08
N GLU A 70 10.17 8.41 11.32
CA GLU A 70 10.36 7.15 12.04
C GLU A 70 9.04 6.42 12.31
N GLU A 71 8.01 7.13 12.77
CA GLU A 71 6.69 6.53 13.01
C GLU A 71 6.06 5.98 11.73
N ILE A 72 6.14 6.75 10.63
CA ILE A 72 5.68 6.31 9.31
C ILE A 72 6.41 5.01 8.90
N ASN A 73 7.73 4.97 9.04
CA ASN A 73 8.52 3.80 8.70
C ASN A 73 8.18 2.60 9.59
N ARG A 74 7.97 2.81 10.89
CA ARG A 74 7.61 1.74 11.83
C ARG A 74 6.25 1.13 11.48
N ILE A 75 5.26 1.96 11.17
CA ILE A 75 3.93 1.49 10.74
C ILE A 75 4.02 0.77 9.40
N ASN A 76 4.82 1.26 8.45
CA ASN A 76 5.02 0.62 7.15
C ASN A 76 5.64 -0.77 7.31
N THR A 77 6.67 -0.92 8.16
CA THR A 77 7.28 -2.23 8.47
C THR A 77 6.28 -3.19 9.09
N ALA A 78 5.47 -2.73 10.05
CA ALA A 78 4.43 -3.55 10.67
C ALA A 78 3.34 -3.96 9.67
N LEU A 79 2.94 -3.06 8.76
CA LEU A 79 1.98 -3.36 7.70
C LEU A 79 2.51 -4.44 6.76
N VAL A 80 3.76 -4.32 6.31
CA VAL A 80 4.42 -5.31 5.45
C VAL A 80 4.54 -6.66 6.17
N ALA A 81 4.94 -6.68 7.44
CA ALA A 81 5.05 -7.90 8.22
C ALA A 81 3.69 -8.60 8.41
N ASN A 82 2.64 -7.84 8.75
CA ASN A 82 1.29 -8.39 8.91
C ASN A 82 0.74 -8.94 7.59
N LEU A 83 0.92 -8.21 6.48
CA LEU A 83 0.50 -8.70 5.16
C LEU A 83 1.30 -9.92 4.71
N SER A 84 2.58 -10.02 5.10
CA SER A 84 3.41 -11.20 4.83
C SER A 84 3.00 -12.41 5.68
N ALA A 85 2.55 -12.20 6.92
CA ALA A 85 2.11 -13.25 7.83
C ALA A 85 0.68 -13.77 7.55
N MET A 86 -0.11 -13.01 6.79
CA MET A 86 -1.47 -13.39 6.35
C MET A 86 -1.48 -14.15 5.00
N ARG A 87 -0.32 -14.33 4.36
CA ARG A 87 -0.15 -15.14 3.13
C ARG A 87 0.20 -16.58 3.45
#